data_AF-S7UGC4-F1
#
_entry.id   AF-S7UGC4-F1
#
_cell.length_a   1.000
_cell.length_b   1.000
_cell.length_c   1.000
_cell.angle_alpha   90.00
_cell.angle_beta   90.00
_cell.angle_gamma   90.00
#
_symmetry.space_group_name_H-M   'P 1'
#
loop_
_entity.id
_entity.type
_entity.pdbx_description
1 polymer ?
#
loop_
_entity_poly.entity_id
_entity_poly.type
_entity_poly.pdbx_seq_one_letter_code
_entity_poly.pdbx_strand_id
1 'polypeptide(L)'
;MIDSACSSSLVAVDYANMDLRQGRSEVALVAGVNIMPTTDPYVHCCKARMLSPDCRCKTFAANANGYVRSEGCAALLLERTATPTRRNITPYGRLLGTANNHVGRSASITSPNGPAQQAVIRAALRSANVNSPLSVAVVETHGTGTSLGDPIEIGALQAVYGQGTSADTPLVLGALKSRIGHTEGAAGIAGFIKLICSLRQRIAPPNLHLKTFNPHIDISTADSSRPFLFPTKAYPLDTLMTGEKTEALLGAVSSFGFGGSNAHAIVEVPARQGPTGRDAAYAGLRGADAATEAHQPMVWLFTGQGSQYVNMAKSLYETEESFRQTVKECSAYLATEKLLPTEGPSSLEDIIYPGQDADAEEAEHLLMQTQYSQVAIFVVELALTRVLKERGLRPAAVLGHSLGEYAAAVTAGVFSWRDALRVVAVRARIMSEQDPQDGVMAACRLSAAEVQAALDSDLKNLKSVAVAADNGPRSVVVSGRRSEVEE
;
A
#
# COMPACT_ATOMS: atom_id res chain seq x y z
N MET A 1 18.21 -25.82 -0.87
CA MET A 1 17.88 -25.38 -2.23
C MET A 1 17.33 -26.58 -2.97
N ILE A 2 16.20 -26.43 -3.67
CA ILE A 2 15.53 -27.53 -4.39
C ILE A 2 15.51 -27.15 -5.86
N ASP A 3 16.01 -28.04 -6.72
CA ASP A 3 15.88 -27.93 -8.16
C ASP A 3 15.17 -29.17 -8.72
N SER A 4 13.89 -28.99 -9.00
CA SER A 4 13.05 -29.93 -9.73
C SER A 4 12.46 -29.25 -10.98
N ALA A 5 13.24 -28.36 -11.59
CA ALA A 5 12.84 -27.54 -12.73
C ALA A 5 11.56 -26.71 -12.46
N CYS A 6 10.53 -26.82 -13.31
CA CYS A 6 9.33 -25.99 -13.22
C CYS A 6 8.51 -26.20 -11.93
N SER A 7 8.71 -27.31 -11.22
CA SER A 7 8.03 -27.60 -9.96
C SER A 7 8.81 -27.18 -8.72
N SER A 8 10.05 -26.67 -8.85
CA SER A 8 10.98 -26.40 -7.73
C SER A 8 10.32 -25.66 -6.56
N SER A 9 9.68 -24.53 -6.84
CA SER A 9 9.06 -23.72 -5.78
C SER A 9 7.88 -24.40 -5.10
N LEU A 10 7.10 -25.24 -5.81
CA LEU A 10 5.97 -25.94 -5.19
C LEU A 10 6.40 -27.21 -4.43
N VAL A 11 7.48 -27.88 -4.88
CA VAL A 11 8.15 -28.93 -4.11
C VAL A 11 8.76 -28.33 -2.83
N ALA A 12 9.30 -27.11 -2.89
CA ALA A 12 9.77 -26.41 -1.70
C ALA A 12 8.64 -26.08 -0.70
N VAL A 13 7.45 -25.71 -1.19
CA VAL A 13 6.26 -25.55 -0.34
C VAL A 13 5.88 -26.88 0.33
N ASP A 14 5.89 -27.99 -0.42
CA ASP A 14 5.60 -29.32 0.14
C ASP A 14 6.60 -29.73 1.22
N TYR A 15 7.90 -29.57 0.98
CA TYR A 15 8.94 -29.83 1.97
C TYR A 15 8.77 -28.96 3.23
N ALA A 16 8.50 -27.67 3.06
CA ALA A 16 8.25 -26.76 4.19
C ALA A 16 7.00 -27.16 4.99
N ASN A 17 5.92 -27.56 4.32
CA ASN A 17 4.71 -28.07 4.99
C ASN A 17 5.01 -29.33 5.81
N MET A 18 5.79 -30.27 5.29
CA MET A 18 6.23 -31.44 6.03
C MET A 18 7.08 -31.07 7.25
N ASP A 19 8.02 -30.15 7.07
CA ASP A 19 8.95 -29.72 8.13
C ASP A 19 8.23 -29.04 9.30
N LEU A 20 7.29 -28.13 8.99
CA LEU A 20 6.42 -27.46 9.96
C LEU A 20 5.50 -28.44 10.69
N ARG A 21 4.91 -29.40 9.97
CA ARG A 21 4.01 -30.43 10.55
C ARG A 21 4.74 -31.37 11.49
N GLN A 22 5.99 -31.70 11.18
CA GLN A 22 6.85 -32.50 12.06
C GLN A 22 7.42 -31.71 13.24
N GLY A 23 7.20 -30.39 13.29
CA GLY A 23 7.71 -29.52 14.35
C GLY A 23 9.23 -29.33 14.30
N ARG A 24 9.87 -29.58 13.14
CA ARG A 24 11.31 -29.32 12.94
C ARG A 24 11.61 -27.83 12.75
N SER A 25 10.63 -27.10 12.23
CA SER A 25 10.62 -25.63 12.16
C SER A 25 9.33 -25.07 12.74
N GLU A 26 9.39 -23.88 13.34
CA GLU A 26 8.21 -23.12 13.78
C GLU A 26 7.64 -22.23 12.66
N VAL A 27 8.54 -21.71 11.83
CA VAL A 27 8.29 -20.82 10.71
C VAL A 27 9.17 -21.26 9.54
N ALA A 28 8.65 -21.19 8.31
CA ALA A 28 9.40 -21.49 7.10
C ALA A 28 9.24 -20.36 6.08
N LEU A 29 10.36 -19.82 5.59
CA LEU A 29 10.39 -18.93 4.44
C LEU A 29 10.65 -19.77 3.18
N VAL A 30 9.68 -19.79 2.27
CA VAL A 30 9.78 -20.50 0.99
C VAL A 30 9.87 -19.49 -0.12
N ALA A 31 10.97 -19.48 -0.87
CA ALA A 31 11.17 -18.58 -2.00
C ALA A 31 11.39 -19.35 -3.31
N GLY A 32 10.85 -18.82 -4.40
CA GLY A 32 11.10 -19.27 -5.76
C GLY A 32 11.65 -18.12 -6.57
N VAL A 33 12.79 -18.34 -7.23
CA VAL A 33 13.48 -17.32 -8.03
C VAL A 33 13.82 -17.89 -9.40
N ASN A 34 13.58 -17.11 -10.44
CA ASN A 34 14.07 -17.33 -11.79
C ASN A 34 14.50 -16.00 -12.40
N ILE A 35 15.78 -15.89 -12.77
CA ILE A 35 16.36 -14.74 -13.47
C ILE A 35 17.17 -15.30 -14.64
N MET A 36 17.18 -14.60 -15.77
CA MET A 36 17.81 -15.01 -17.02
C MET A 36 18.99 -14.06 -17.35
N PRO A 37 20.11 -14.12 -16.60
CA PRO A 37 21.25 -13.24 -16.83
C PRO A 37 22.00 -13.55 -18.14
N THR A 38 21.77 -14.73 -18.73
CA THR A 38 22.43 -15.20 -19.95
C THR A 38 21.41 -15.78 -20.93
N THR A 39 21.77 -15.76 -22.22
CA THR A 39 20.92 -16.24 -23.31
C THR A 39 20.99 -17.76 -23.53
N ASP A 40 22.02 -18.44 -23.03
CA ASP A 40 22.25 -19.87 -23.30
C ASP A 40 21.05 -20.77 -22.95
N PRO A 41 20.42 -20.67 -21.76
CA PRO A 41 19.25 -21.49 -21.46
C PRO A 41 18.07 -21.22 -22.42
N TYR A 42 17.93 -19.98 -22.91
CA TYR A 42 16.92 -19.64 -23.92
C TYR A 42 17.20 -20.36 -25.24
N VAL A 43 18.46 -20.37 -25.70
CA VAL A 43 18.89 -21.09 -26.91
C VAL A 43 18.67 -22.59 -26.77
N HIS A 44 18.95 -23.17 -25.60
CA HIS A 44 18.70 -24.59 -25.33
C HIS A 44 17.20 -24.95 -25.38
N CYS A 45 16.34 -24.12 -24.77
CA CYS A 45 14.88 -24.31 -24.85
C CYS A 45 14.35 -24.18 -26.30
N CYS A 46 14.92 -23.28 -27.12
CA CYS A 46 14.61 -23.21 -28.55
C CYS A 46 15.01 -24.50 -29.28
N LYS A 47 16.22 -25.01 -29.06
CA LYS A 47 16.70 -26.26 -29.66
C LYS A 47 15.85 -27.46 -29.24
N ALA A 48 15.36 -27.48 -28.01
CA ALA A 48 14.44 -28.47 -27.48
C ALA A 48 12.98 -28.30 -27.96
N ARG A 49 12.69 -27.26 -28.76
CA ARG A 49 11.34 -26.93 -29.27
C ARG A 49 10.30 -26.75 -28.16
N MET A 50 10.73 -26.24 -27.00
CA MET A 50 9.84 -25.99 -25.87
C MET A 50 9.16 -24.61 -25.94
N LEU A 51 9.77 -23.66 -26.65
CA LEU A 51 9.32 -22.27 -26.68
C LEU A 51 8.33 -21.99 -27.81
N SER A 52 7.33 -21.18 -27.51
CA SER A 52 6.40 -20.63 -28.50
C SER A 52 7.11 -19.58 -29.38
N PRO A 53 7.09 -19.72 -30.71
CA PRO A 53 7.57 -18.67 -31.62
C PRO A 53 6.81 -17.34 -31.49
N ASP A 54 5.59 -17.37 -30.94
CA ASP A 54 4.73 -16.20 -30.77
C ASP A 54 5.00 -15.45 -29.45
N CYS A 55 5.98 -15.92 -28.67
CA CYS A 55 6.37 -15.41 -27.36
C CYS A 55 5.20 -15.31 -26.37
N ARG A 56 4.28 -16.28 -26.40
CA ARG A 56 3.09 -16.33 -25.54
C ARG A 56 2.77 -17.74 -25.07
N CYS A 57 2.41 -17.90 -23.80
CA CYS A 57 1.79 -19.13 -23.30
C CYS A 57 0.30 -19.12 -23.66
N LYS A 58 -0.09 -19.78 -24.75
CA LYS A 58 -1.48 -19.82 -25.24
C LYS A 58 -2.24 -21.00 -24.63
N THR A 59 -2.29 -21.02 -23.30
CA THR A 59 -2.83 -22.13 -22.51
C THR A 59 -4.26 -22.47 -22.92
N PHE A 60 -4.51 -23.76 -23.17
CA PHE A 60 -5.77 -24.37 -23.61
C PHE A 60 -6.20 -24.05 -25.05
N ALA A 61 -5.48 -23.18 -25.77
CA ALA A 61 -5.87 -22.75 -27.11
C ALA A 61 -5.50 -23.78 -28.19
N ALA A 62 -6.25 -23.79 -29.29
CA ALA A 62 -6.01 -24.65 -30.46
C ALA A 62 -4.62 -24.49 -31.08
N ASN A 63 -4.07 -23.28 -31.01
CA ASN A 63 -2.76 -22.95 -31.53
C ASN A 63 -1.67 -22.94 -30.45
N ALA A 64 -1.89 -23.60 -29.29
CA ALA A 64 -0.87 -23.83 -28.28
C ALA A 64 0.38 -24.50 -28.90
N ASN A 65 1.53 -23.84 -28.83
CA ASN A 65 2.74 -24.23 -29.57
C ASN A 65 4.03 -24.05 -28.73
N GLY A 66 3.93 -24.10 -27.41
CA GLY A 66 5.05 -23.92 -26.48
C GLY A 66 4.79 -22.82 -25.46
N TYR A 67 5.76 -22.62 -24.56
CA TYR A 67 5.68 -21.57 -23.54
C TYR A 67 6.61 -20.40 -23.86
N VAL A 68 6.48 -19.28 -23.17
CA VAL A 68 7.46 -18.18 -23.20
C VAL A 68 8.16 -18.10 -21.85
N ARG A 69 9.49 -18.01 -21.83
CA ARG A 69 10.27 -17.87 -20.59
C ARG A 69 10.00 -16.51 -19.94
N SER A 70 10.07 -16.47 -18.62
CA SER A 70 9.88 -15.25 -17.85
C SER A 70 10.71 -15.27 -16.56
N GLU A 71 10.90 -14.10 -15.99
CA GLU A 71 11.60 -13.91 -14.72
C GLU A 71 10.59 -13.70 -13.59
N GLY A 72 10.98 -14.07 -12.37
CA GLY A 72 10.14 -13.86 -11.22
C GLY A 72 10.84 -14.24 -9.92
N CYS A 73 10.59 -13.45 -8.89
CA CYS A 73 10.98 -13.74 -7.52
C CYS A 73 9.75 -13.58 -6.64
N ALA A 74 9.44 -14.59 -5.84
CA ALA A 74 8.38 -14.52 -4.86
C ALA A 74 8.72 -15.37 -3.64
N ALA A 75 8.14 -14.99 -2.49
CA ALA A 75 8.31 -15.72 -1.23
C ALA A 75 6.98 -15.86 -0.48
N LEU A 76 6.86 -16.95 0.28
CA LEU A 76 5.79 -17.23 1.21
C LEU A 76 6.39 -17.42 2.61
N LEU A 77 5.74 -16.85 3.62
CA LEU A 77 6.00 -17.17 5.02
C LEU A 77 4.93 -18.16 5.49
N LEU A 78 5.35 -19.35 5.91
CA LEU A 78 4.48 -20.40 6.41
C LEU A 78 4.71 -20.60 7.90
N GLU A 79 3.63 -20.65 8.67
CA GLU A 79 3.66 -20.83 10.12
C GLU A 79 2.65 -21.90 10.52
N ARG A 80 2.97 -22.67 11.58
CA ARG A 80 2.04 -23.66 12.10
C ARG A 80 0.91 -22.97 12.88
N THR A 81 -0.35 -23.29 12.55
CA THR A 81 -1.55 -22.69 13.17
C THR A 81 -1.60 -22.81 14.70
N ALA A 82 -0.93 -23.81 15.29
CA ALA A 82 -0.89 -24.03 16.74
C ALA A 82 0.11 -23.12 17.48
N THR A 83 0.93 -22.33 16.76
CA THR A 83 1.84 -21.35 17.36
C THR A 83 1.09 -20.02 17.44
N PRO A 84 0.78 -19.49 18.63
CA PRO A 84 0.22 -18.15 18.76
C PRO A 84 1.21 -17.18 18.10
N THR A 85 0.80 -16.52 17.03
CA THR A 85 1.68 -15.61 16.31
C THR A 85 2.13 -14.53 17.30
N ARG A 86 3.44 -14.41 17.55
CA ARG A 86 4.03 -13.31 18.34
C ARG A 86 3.75 -11.92 17.72
N ARG A 87 3.11 -11.88 16.55
CA ARG A 87 2.76 -10.70 15.77
C ARG A 87 1.28 -10.77 15.39
N ASN A 88 0.57 -9.64 15.45
CA ASN A 88 -0.81 -9.48 14.96
C ASN A 88 -0.88 -9.55 13.42
N ILE A 89 -0.46 -10.66 12.81
CA ILE A 89 -0.46 -10.84 11.35
C ILE A 89 -1.66 -11.71 10.97
N THR A 90 -2.59 -11.14 10.22
CA THR A 90 -3.73 -11.89 9.66
C THR A 90 -3.24 -12.76 8.49
N PRO A 91 -3.40 -14.10 8.55
CA PRO A 91 -2.93 -14.99 7.49
C PRO A 91 -3.72 -14.76 6.19
N TYR A 92 -3.05 -14.97 5.05
CA TYR A 92 -3.69 -14.88 3.73
C TYR A 92 -4.56 -16.10 3.41
N GLY A 93 -4.30 -17.23 4.05
CA GLY A 93 -5.01 -18.51 3.87
C GLY A 93 -4.31 -19.62 4.65
N ARG A 94 -4.87 -20.82 4.61
CA ARG A 94 -4.36 -22.02 5.28
C ARG A 94 -3.97 -23.06 4.24
N LEU A 95 -2.71 -23.50 4.28
CA LEU A 95 -2.24 -24.62 3.45
C LEU A 95 -2.75 -25.93 4.06
N LEU A 96 -3.76 -26.55 3.42
CA LEU A 96 -4.41 -27.74 3.97
C LEU A 96 -3.61 -29.01 3.72
N GLY A 97 -3.02 -29.15 2.54
CA GLY A 97 -2.24 -30.31 2.17
C GLY A 97 -1.46 -30.11 0.87
N THR A 98 -0.41 -30.90 0.73
CA THR A 98 0.50 -30.87 -0.41
C THR A 98 0.90 -32.29 -0.77
N ALA A 99 1.33 -32.50 -2.00
CA ALA A 99 2.00 -33.73 -2.40
C ALA A 99 2.94 -33.47 -3.58
N ASN A 100 3.99 -34.29 -3.68
CA ASN A 100 4.82 -34.40 -4.86
C ASN A 100 4.97 -35.87 -5.30
N ASN A 101 5.25 -36.10 -6.59
CA ASN A 101 5.62 -37.41 -7.11
C ASN A 101 6.46 -37.30 -8.39
N HIS A 102 6.74 -38.42 -9.06
CA HIS A 102 7.44 -38.46 -10.34
C HIS A 102 6.62 -39.16 -11.43
N VAL A 103 6.78 -38.76 -12.69
CA VAL A 103 6.15 -39.41 -13.86
C VAL A 103 6.60 -40.85 -14.09
N GLY A 104 7.73 -41.26 -13.51
CA GLY A 104 8.30 -42.59 -13.68
C GLY A 104 8.65 -42.89 -15.15
N ARG A 105 8.21 -44.05 -15.65
CA ARG A 105 8.42 -44.44 -17.05
C ARG A 105 7.38 -43.75 -17.96
N SER A 106 7.85 -42.80 -18.77
CA SER A 106 7.05 -42.06 -19.76
C SER A 106 7.61 -42.24 -21.18
N ALA A 107 6.92 -41.70 -22.19
CA ALA A 107 7.32 -41.80 -23.60
C ALA A 107 8.66 -41.10 -23.92
N SER A 108 9.01 -40.08 -23.15
CA SER A 108 10.33 -39.44 -23.14
C SER A 108 10.57 -38.80 -21.78
N ILE A 109 11.83 -38.48 -21.45
CA ILE A 109 12.20 -37.84 -20.19
C ILE A 109 11.44 -36.53 -19.94
N THR A 110 11.03 -35.82 -21.00
CA THR A 110 10.31 -34.55 -20.92
C THR A 110 8.80 -34.67 -21.14
N SER A 111 8.29 -35.88 -21.39
CA SER A 111 6.86 -36.09 -21.63
C SER A 111 6.09 -36.13 -20.31
N PRO A 112 5.01 -35.33 -20.16
CA PRO A 112 4.13 -35.42 -19.00
C PRO A 112 3.38 -36.76 -18.99
N ASN A 113 2.84 -37.13 -17.82
CA ASN A 113 2.11 -38.38 -17.62
C ASN A 113 0.81 -38.13 -16.85
N GLY A 114 -0.34 -38.31 -17.51
CA GLY A 114 -1.67 -38.09 -16.92
C GLY A 114 -1.92 -38.90 -15.65
N PRO A 115 -1.70 -40.23 -15.63
CA PRO A 115 -1.85 -41.03 -14.41
C PRO A 115 -1.00 -40.54 -13.22
N ALA A 116 0.24 -40.10 -13.45
CA ALA A 116 1.08 -39.52 -12.40
C ALA A 116 0.52 -38.19 -11.88
N GLN A 117 -0.02 -37.33 -12.76
CA GLN A 117 -0.70 -36.10 -12.36
C GLN A 117 -1.97 -36.41 -11.53
N GLN A 118 -2.78 -37.39 -11.94
CA GLN A 118 -3.93 -37.82 -11.14
C GLN A 118 -3.50 -38.33 -9.75
N ALA A 119 -2.41 -39.10 -9.68
CA ALA A 119 -1.90 -39.64 -8.43
C ALA A 119 -1.43 -38.55 -7.46
N VAL A 120 -0.70 -37.52 -7.93
CA VAL A 120 -0.27 -36.40 -7.07
C VAL A 120 -1.45 -35.56 -6.61
N ILE A 121 -2.45 -35.32 -7.47
CA ILE A 121 -3.67 -34.59 -7.09
C ILE A 121 -4.42 -35.34 -5.99
N ARG A 122 -4.66 -36.65 -6.17
CA ARG A 122 -5.33 -37.48 -5.15
C ARG A 122 -4.53 -37.54 -3.84
N ALA A 123 -3.20 -37.57 -3.91
CA ALA A 123 -2.34 -37.55 -2.74
C ALA A 123 -2.45 -36.22 -1.96
N ALA A 124 -2.47 -35.09 -2.66
CA ALA A 124 -2.64 -33.77 -2.04
C ALA A 124 -4.02 -33.60 -1.40
N LEU A 125 -5.09 -34.09 -2.06
CA LEU A 125 -6.45 -34.12 -1.49
C LEU A 125 -6.52 -34.96 -0.20
N ARG A 126 -5.90 -36.14 -0.20
CA ARG A 126 -5.78 -36.98 1.01
C ARG A 126 -4.97 -36.29 2.10
N SER A 127 -3.83 -35.67 1.77
CA SER A 127 -3.03 -34.92 2.74
C SER A 127 -3.79 -33.74 3.33
N ALA A 128 -4.73 -33.16 2.58
CA ALA A 128 -5.60 -32.07 3.00
C ALA A 128 -6.84 -32.52 3.77
N ASN A 129 -7.08 -33.83 3.91
CA ASN A 129 -8.34 -34.40 4.42
C ASN A 129 -9.59 -33.87 3.68
N VAL A 130 -9.46 -33.59 2.38
CA VAL A 130 -10.57 -33.16 1.52
C VAL A 130 -11.22 -34.40 0.89
N ASN A 131 -12.37 -34.80 1.43
CA ASN A 131 -13.07 -36.02 1.03
C ASN A 131 -13.81 -35.88 -0.31
N SER A 132 -14.27 -34.67 -0.64
CA SER A 132 -14.96 -34.39 -1.90
C SER A 132 -14.11 -33.47 -2.77
N PRO A 133 -13.63 -33.93 -3.94
CA PRO A 133 -12.94 -33.09 -4.90
C PRO A 133 -13.79 -31.87 -5.35
N LEU A 134 -15.12 -31.96 -5.30
CA LEU A 134 -16.06 -30.88 -5.65
C LEU A 134 -15.97 -29.67 -4.73
N SER A 135 -15.40 -29.82 -3.53
CA SER A 135 -15.21 -28.69 -2.62
C SER A 135 -14.13 -27.71 -3.11
N VAL A 136 -13.30 -28.11 -4.08
CA VAL A 136 -12.28 -27.24 -4.69
C VAL A 136 -12.93 -26.37 -5.77
N ALA A 137 -12.97 -25.07 -5.57
CA ALA A 137 -13.62 -24.12 -6.49
C ALA A 137 -12.71 -23.73 -7.67
N VAL A 138 -11.41 -23.61 -7.43
CA VAL A 138 -10.45 -23.11 -8.41
C VAL A 138 -9.20 -23.99 -8.44
N VAL A 139 -8.75 -24.37 -9.63
CA VAL A 139 -7.40 -24.91 -9.84
C VAL A 139 -6.58 -23.95 -10.67
N GLU A 140 -5.48 -23.48 -10.11
CA GLU A 140 -4.41 -22.84 -10.86
C GLU A 140 -3.53 -23.93 -11.49
N THR A 141 -3.69 -24.09 -12.81
CA THR A 141 -3.03 -25.13 -13.59
C THR A 141 -1.54 -24.87 -13.77
N HIS A 142 -0.79 -25.92 -14.09
CA HIS A 142 0.55 -25.77 -14.63
C HIS A 142 0.50 -25.07 -15.99
N GLY A 143 -0.37 -25.49 -16.91
CA GLY A 143 -0.91 -24.68 -17.99
C GLY A 143 0.13 -23.94 -18.85
N THR A 144 1.08 -24.66 -19.43
CA THR A 144 2.21 -24.07 -20.18
C THR A 144 1.87 -23.61 -21.59
N GLY A 145 0.71 -23.97 -22.16
CA GLY A 145 0.38 -23.62 -23.54
C GLY A 145 1.05 -24.55 -24.54
N THR A 146 1.18 -25.83 -24.18
CA THR A 146 1.80 -26.85 -25.03
C THR A 146 0.72 -27.72 -25.67
N SER A 147 0.90 -28.08 -26.94
CA SER A 147 -0.07 -28.88 -27.69
C SER A 147 -0.39 -30.23 -27.05
N LEU A 148 0.62 -30.86 -26.43
CA LEU A 148 0.49 -32.16 -25.76
C LEU A 148 0.20 -32.04 -24.25
N GLY A 149 0.83 -31.10 -23.55
CA GLY A 149 0.73 -31.00 -22.10
C GLY A 149 -0.63 -30.51 -21.62
N ASP A 150 -1.24 -29.54 -22.31
CA ASP A 150 -2.52 -28.99 -21.90
C ASP A 150 -3.64 -30.06 -21.94
N PRO A 151 -3.82 -30.88 -23.00
CA PRO A 151 -4.76 -32.00 -22.98
C PRO A 151 -4.52 -33.03 -21.87
N ILE A 152 -3.26 -33.36 -21.59
CA ILE A 152 -2.91 -34.33 -20.54
C ILE A 152 -3.29 -33.81 -19.16
N GLU A 153 -3.00 -32.53 -18.89
CA GLU A 153 -3.37 -31.88 -17.64
C GLU A 153 -4.88 -31.80 -17.45
N ILE A 154 -5.62 -31.37 -18.48
CA ILE A 154 -7.08 -31.31 -18.39
C ILE A 154 -7.68 -32.70 -18.20
N GLY A 155 -7.19 -33.72 -18.91
CA GLY A 155 -7.64 -35.10 -18.71
C GLY A 155 -7.37 -35.61 -17.30
N ALA A 156 -6.23 -35.27 -16.70
CA ALA A 156 -5.92 -35.63 -15.32
C ALA A 156 -6.84 -34.93 -14.31
N LEU A 157 -7.11 -33.62 -14.51
CA LEU A 157 -8.05 -32.87 -13.68
C LEU A 157 -9.47 -33.44 -13.83
N GLN A 158 -9.90 -33.76 -15.04
CA GLN A 158 -11.22 -34.35 -15.32
C GLN A 158 -11.40 -35.70 -14.61
N ALA A 159 -10.37 -36.53 -14.59
CA ALA A 159 -10.40 -37.84 -13.93
C ALA A 159 -10.41 -37.77 -12.38
N VAL A 160 -10.08 -36.62 -11.77
CA VAL A 160 -10.05 -36.46 -10.31
C VAL A 160 -11.15 -35.52 -9.80
N TYR A 161 -11.28 -34.36 -10.42
CA TYR A 161 -12.24 -33.32 -10.03
C TYR A 161 -13.53 -33.33 -10.85
N GLY A 162 -13.55 -33.96 -12.03
CA GLY A 162 -14.71 -33.87 -12.94
C GLY A 162 -15.92 -34.72 -12.53
N GLN A 163 -15.82 -35.60 -11.53
CA GLN A 163 -16.95 -36.38 -11.05
C GLN A 163 -17.87 -35.52 -10.18
N GLY A 164 -19.09 -35.26 -10.67
CA GLY A 164 -20.15 -34.53 -9.95
C GLY A 164 -20.14 -33.01 -10.18
N THR A 165 -19.25 -32.48 -11.04
CA THR A 165 -19.32 -31.08 -11.48
C THR A 165 -20.52 -30.86 -12.39
N SER A 166 -21.15 -29.70 -12.31
CA SER A 166 -22.29 -29.33 -13.16
C SER A 166 -22.16 -27.89 -13.67
N ALA A 167 -23.04 -27.46 -14.57
CA ALA A 167 -23.09 -26.07 -15.04
C ALA A 167 -23.26 -25.05 -13.90
N ASP A 168 -23.92 -25.48 -12.82
CA ASP A 168 -24.17 -24.66 -11.64
C ASP A 168 -23.00 -24.71 -10.64
N THR A 169 -22.16 -25.74 -10.71
CA THR A 169 -20.99 -25.94 -9.83
C THR A 169 -19.74 -26.31 -10.64
N PRO A 170 -19.29 -25.45 -11.57
CA PRO A 170 -18.12 -25.73 -12.39
C PRO A 170 -16.83 -25.65 -11.57
N LEU A 171 -15.83 -26.44 -11.96
CA LEU A 171 -14.45 -26.24 -11.53
C LEU A 171 -13.82 -25.13 -12.37
N VAL A 172 -13.35 -24.05 -11.73
CA VAL A 172 -12.71 -22.95 -12.43
C VAL A 172 -11.23 -23.23 -12.67
N LEU A 173 -10.78 -23.15 -13.92
CA LEU A 173 -9.39 -23.40 -14.30
C LEU A 173 -8.66 -22.12 -14.68
N GLY A 174 -7.63 -21.78 -13.89
CA GLY A 174 -6.76 -20.64 -14.11
C GLY A 174 -5.41 -21.01 -14.72
N ALA A 175 -4.83 -20.10 -15.51
CA ALA A 175 -3.50 -20.23 -16.08
C ALA A 175 -2.76 -18.88 -16.09
N LEU A 176 -2.05 -18.56 -15.01
CA LEU A 176 -1.24 -17.35 -14.81
C LEU A 176 -0.19 -17.17 -15.91
N LYS A 177 0.36 -18.29 -16.43
CA LYS A 177 1.38 -18.26 -17.48
C LYS A 177 0.93 -17.54 -18.74
N SER A 178 -0.39 -17.50 -19.02
CA SER A 178 -0.95 -16.71 -20.13
C SER A 178 -0.75 -15.20 -19.99
N ARG A 179 -0.42 -14.70 -18.79
CA ARG A 179 -0.21 -13.27 -18.52
C ARG A 179 1.26 -12.89 -18.42
N ILE A 180 2.01 -13.64 -17.62
CA ILE A 180 3.38 -13.26 -17.25
C ILE A 180 4.44 -14.18 -17.88
N GLY A 181 4.04 -15.17 -18.68
CA GLY A 181 4.94 -16.21 -19.14
C GLY A 181 5.24 -17.25 -18.06
N HIS A 182 6.19 -18.14 -18.35
CA HIS A 182 6.60 -19.20 -17.45
C HIS A 182 7.85 -18.78 -16.66
N THR A 183 7.67 -18.52 -15.37
CA THR A 183 8.76 -18.15 -14.44
C THR A 183 9.57 -19.35 -13.91
N GLU A 184 9.57 -20.46 -14.65
CA GLU A 184 10.35 -21.69 -14.40
C GLU A 184 10.41 -22.11 -12.92
N GLY A 185 11.57 -22.02 -12.26
CA GLY A 185 11.71 -22.41 -10.84
C GLY A 185 10.77 -21.67 -9.90
N ALA A 186 10.34 -20.45 -10.25
CA ALA A 186 9.38 -19.63 -9.51
C ALA A 186 7.91 -19.82 -9.95
N ALA A 187 7.62 -20.72 -10.89
CA ALA A 187 6.27 -20.84 -11.47
C ALA A 187 5.23 -21.36 -10.49
N GLY A 188 5.59 -22.31 -9.64
CA GLY A 188 4.70 -22.87 -8.62
C GLY A 188 4.23 -21.82 -7.62
N ILE A 189 5.18 -21.07 -7.04
CA ILE A 189 4.87 -20.01 -6.06
C ILE A 189 4.13 -18.82 -6.69
N ALA A 190 4.42 -18.47 -7.94
CA ALA A 190 3.70 -17.42 -8.66
C ALA A 190 2.21 -17.81 -8.87
N GLY A 191 1.96 -19.06 -9.31
CA GLY A 191 0.62 -19.62 -9.42
C GLY A 191 -0.09 -19.67 -8.05
N PHE A 192 0.61 -20.09 -7.01
CA PHE A 192 0.09 -20.13 -5.64
C PHE A 192 -0.38 -18.76 -5.16
N ILE A 193 0.41 -17.70 -5.39
CA ILE A 193 0.05 -16.33 -5.02
C ILE A 193 -1.17 -15.85 -5.81
N LYS A 194 -1.22 -16.10 -7.13
CA LYS A 194 -2.39 -15.74 -7.94
C LYS A 194 -3.64 -16.48 -7.47
N LEU A 195 -3.53 -17.75 -7.07
CA LEU A 195 -4.64 -18.51 -6.50
C LEU A 195 -5.15 -17.87 -5.20
N ILE A 196 -4.26 -17.58 -4.23
CA ILE A 196 -4.64 -16.87 -2.99
C ILE A 196 -5.35 -15.56 -3.33
N CYS A 197 -4.77 -14.74 -4.21
CA CYS A 197 -5.36 -13.46 -4.59
C CYS A 197 -6.75 -13.65 -5.22
N SER A 198 -6.92 -14.63 -6.10
CA SER A 198 -8.20 -14.91 -6.76
C SER A 198 -9.27 -15.32 -5.74
N LEU A 199 -8.93 -16.21 -4.81
CA LEU A 199 -9.84 -16.69 -3.77
C LEU A 199 -10.15 -15.61 -2.73
N ARG A 200 -9.18 -14.77 -2.34
CA ARG A 200 -9.41 -13.65 -1.41
C ARG A 200 -10.30 -12.56 -2.00
N GLN A 201 -10.09 -12.22 -3.28
CA GLN A 201 -10.85 -11.18 -3.97
C GLN A 201 -12.15 -11.71 -4.60
N ARG A 202 -12.40 -13.02 -4.53
CA ARG A 202 -13.57 -13.68 -5.10
C ARG A 202 -13.72 -13.48 -6.60
N ILE A 203 -12.60 -13.39 -7.31
CA ILE A 203 -12.59 -13.18 -8.76
C ILE A 203 -11.52 -14.10 -9.36
N ALA A 204 -11.91 -14.91 -10.34
CA ALA A 204 -10.98 -15.60 -11.23
C ALA A 204 -10.65 -14.68 -12.42
N PRO A 205 -9.40 -14.22 -12.57
CA PRO A 205 -9.00 -13.41 -13.71
C PRO A 205 -9.03 -14.20 -15.02
N PRO A 206 -9.20 -13.53 -16.18
CA PRO A 206 -9.24 -14.22 -17.45
C PRO A 206 -7.89 -14.84 -17.84
N ASN A 207 -7.96 -16.05 -18.40
CA ASN A 207 -6.91 -16.72 -19.17
C ASN A 207 -6.79 -16.03 -20.53
N LEU A 208 -5.61 -15.52 -20.85
CA LEU A 208 -5.39 -14.80 -22.09
C LEU A 208 -5.16 -15.76 -23.27
N HIS A 209 -5.34 -15.25 -24.48
CA HIS A 209 -5.08 -15.94 -25.75
C HIS A 209 -5.97 -17.14 -26.07
N LEU A 210 -6.94 -17.47 -25.22
CA LEU A 210 -7.92 -18.52 -25.44
C LEU A 210 -9.08 -18.00 -26.32
N LYS A 211 -8.92 -18.11 -27.64
CA LYS A 211 -9.98 -17.79 -28.63
C LYS A 211 -10.75 -19.03 -29.07
N THR A 212 -10.02 -20.09 -29.41
CA THR A 212 -10.54 -21.39 -29.85
C THR A 212 -9.88 -22.45 -28.98
N PHE A 213 -10.66 -23.38 -28.43
CA PHE A 213 -10.15 -24.47 -27.61
C PHE A 213 -9.33 -25.47 -28.42
N ASN A 214 -8.33 -26.05 -27.78
CA ASN A 214 -7.59 -27.18 -28.33
C ASN A 214 -8.54 -28.36 -28.59
N PRO A 215 -8.62 -28.88 -29.84
CA PRO A 215 -9.54 -29.97 -30.18
C PRO A 215 -9.22 -31.29 -29.46
N HIS A 216 -8.03 -31.41 -28.89
CA HIS A 216 -7.64 -32.56 -28.06
C HIS A 216 -8.06 -32.42 -26.60
N ILE A 217 -8.57 -31.25 -26.19
CA ILE A 217 -9.23 -31.08 -24.90
C ILE A 217 -10.71 -31.39 -25.13
N ASP A 218 -11.20 -32.44 -24.48
CA ASP A 218 -12.63 -32.77 -24.51
C ASP A 218 -13.43 -31.73 -23.71
N ILE A 219 -14.02 -30.80 -24.45
CA ILE A 219 -14.95 -29.78 -23.95
C ILE A 219 -16.42 -30.16 -24.24
N SER A 220 -16.68 -31.36 -24.77
CA SER A 220 -18.02 -31.73 -25.24
C SER A 220 -18.97 -32.07 -24.09
N THR A 221 -20.18 -31.52 -24.19
CA THR A 221 -21.27 -31.58 -23.19
C THR A 221 -22.25 -32.71 -23.47
N ALA A 222 -21.85 -33.75 -24.21
CA ALA A 222 -22.76 -34.84 -24.61
C ALA A 222 -23.27 -35.64 -23.40
N ASP A 223 -22.56 -35.56 -22.28
CA ASP A 223 -23.01 -35.94 -20.96
C ASP A 223 -23.23 -34.65 -20.16
N SER A 224 -24.39 -34.49 -19.54
CA SER A 224 -24.79 -33.33 -18.71
C SER A 224 -23.94 -33.14 -17.44
N SER A 225 -22.78 -33.79 -17.34
CA SER A 225 -21.96 -33.99 -16.14
C SER A 225 -20.67 -33.18 -16.08
N ARG A 226 -20.42 -32.20 -16.97
CA ARG A 226 -19.11 -31.53 -17.03
C ARG A 226 -19.14 -30.09 -17.52
N PRO A 227 -18.78 -29.12 -16.67
CA PRO A 227 -18.18 -27.91 -17.19
C PRO A 227 -17.04 -27.47 -16.29
N PHE A 228 -15.82 -27.78 -16.72
CA PHE A 228 -14.70 -26.93 -16.33
C PHE A 228 -14.95 -25.55 -16.92
N LEU A 229 -14.86 -24.52 -16.08
CA LEU A 229 -14.99 -23.14 -16.51
C LEU A 229 -13.60 -22.57 -16.74
N PHE A 230 -13.34 -22.13 -17.97
CA PHE A 230 -12.09 -21.48 -18.36
C PHE A 230 -12.37 -19.97 -18.50
N PRO A 231 -12.01 -19.11 -17.53
CA PRO A 231 -12.38 -17.71 -17.56
C PRO A 231 -11.74 -17.00 -18.77
N THR A 232 -12.56 -16.48 -19.70
CA THR A 232 -12.10 -15.57 -20.78
C THR A 232 -12.40 -14.10 -20.47
N LYS A 233 -13.20 -13.87 -19.42
CA LYS A 233 -13.41 -12.59 -18.73
C LYS A 233 -13.26 -12.82 -17.23
N ALA A 234 -13.18 -11.73 -16.45
CA ALA A 234 -13.21 -11.84 -15.00
C ALA A 234 -14.49 -12.57 -14.57
N TYR A 235 -14.34 -13.62 -13.75
CA TYR A 235 -15.44 -14.45 -13.31
C TYR A 235 -15.58 -14.36 -11.79
N PRO A 236 -16.74 -13.92 -11.26
CA PRO A 236 -16.97 -13.85 -9.82
C PRO A 236 -17.08 -15.26 -9.24
N LEU A 237 -16.27 -15.57 -8.23
CA LEU A 237 -16.25 -16.90 -7.59
C LEU A 237 -17.38 -17.06 -6.57
N ASP A 238 -17.91 -15.97 -6.03
CA ASP A 238 -19.02 -16.01 -5.08
C ASP A 238 -20.31 -16.56 -5.68
N THR A 239 -20.44 -16.58 -7.02
CA THR A 239 -21.59 -17.20 -7.68
C THR A 239 -21.58 -18.73 -7.59
N LEU A 240 -20.44 -19.32 -7.18
CA LEU A 240 -20.29 -20.76 -6.98
C LEU A 240 -20.63 -21.20 -5.55
N MET A 241 -20.91 -20.26 -4.65
CA MET A 241 -21.19 -20.55 -3.24
C MET A 241 -22.69 -20.66 -3.00
N THR A 242 -23.09 -21.73 -2.31
CA THR A 242 -24.47 -21.96 -1.89
C THR A 242 -24.77 -21.42 -0.48
N GLY A 243 -23.73 -21.09 0.29
CA GLY A 243 -23.79 -20.55 1.66
C GLY A 243 -23.49 -19.05 1.75
N GLU A 244 -23.03 -18.58 2.92
CA GLU A 244 -22.71 -17.16 3.10
C GLU A 244 -21.52 -16.73 2.23
N LYS A 245 -21.59 -15.52 1.66
CA LYS A 245 -20.51 -14.99 0.78
C LYS A 245 -19.17 -14.73 1.48
N THR A 246 -19.12 -14.99 2.77
CA THR A 246 -17.99 -14.81 3.69
C THR A 246 -17.19 -16.11 3.91
N GLU A 247 -17.74 -17.27 3.55
CA GLU A 247 -17.14 -18.60 3.80
C GLU A 247 -15.84 -18.82 3.04
N ALA A 248 -14.84 -19.48 3.65
CA ALA A 248 -13.57 -19.74 2.98
C ALA A 248 -13.75 -20.65 1.74
N LEU A 249 -13.02 -20.35 0.66
CA LEU A 249 -13.01 -21.17 -0.54
C LEU A 249 -11.76 -22.03 -0.57
N LEU A 250 -11.93 -23.28 -1.04
CA LEU A 250 -10.80 -24.13 -1.35
C LEU A 250 -10.33 -23.90 -2.79
N GLY A 251 -9.02 -23.85 -2.98
CA GLY A 251 -8.42 -23.92 -4.29
C GLY A 251 -7.19 -24.81 -4.29
N ALA A 252 -6.72 -25.13 -5.49
CA ALA A 252 -5.51 -25.90 -5.67
C ALA A 252 -4.57 -25.27 -6.71
N VAL A 253 -3.28 -25.59 -6.62
CA VAL A 253 -2.27 -25.20 -7.61
C VAL A 253 -1.42 -26.41 -8.01
N SER A 254 -1.20 -26.55 -9.31
CA SER A 254 -0.37 -27.58 -9.93
C SER A 254 0.94 -27.01 -10.45
N SER A 255 2.05 -27.74 -10.30
CA SER A 255 3.26 -27.47 -11.09
C SER A 255 4.00 -28.75 -11.47
N PHE A 256 4.31 -28.90 -12.75
CA PHE A 256 4.90 -30.11 -13.32
C PHE A 256 6.26 -29.77 -13.94
N GLY A 257 7.32 -30.29 -13.37
CA GLY A 257 8.69 -30.10 -13.84
C GLY A 257 8.95 -30.89 -15.11
N PHE A 258 9.65 -30.30 -16.08
CA PHE A 258 10.00 -31.00 -17.32
C PHE A 258 10.87 -32.25 -17.07
N GLY A 259 11.59 -32.32 -15.93
CA GLY A 259 12.34 -33.50 -15.52
C GLY A 259 11.47 -34.64 -14.96
N GLY A 260 10.15 -34.44 -14.82
CA GLY A 260 9.20 -35.45 -14.38
C GLY A 260 8.66 -35.29 -12.95
N SER A 261 9.18 -34.35 -12.17
CA SER A 261 8.71 -34.07 -10.80
C SER A 261 7.42 -33.25 -10.81
N ASN A 262 6.33 -33.80 -10.26
CA ASN A 262 5.04 -33.13 -10.15
C ASN A 262 4.79 -32.69 -8.72
N ALA A 263 4.13 -31.54 -8.53
CA ALA A 263 3.66 -31.08 -7.24
C ALA A 263 2.23 -30.52 -7.33
N HIS A 264 1.45 -30.71 -6.27
CA HIS A 264 0.09 -30.19 -6.13
C HIS A 264 -0.15 -29.72 -4.69
N ALA A 265 -0.83 -28.60 -4.51
CA ALA A 265 -1.13 -28.04 -3.20
C ALA A 265 -2.59 -27.61 -3.09
N ILE A 266 -3.19 -27.81 -1.93
CA ILE A 266 -4.57 -27.40 -1.58
C ILE A 266 -4.53 -26.32 -0.52
N VAL A 267 -5.24 -25.22 -0.75
CA VAL A 267 -5.32 -24.07 0.16
C VAL A 267 -6.77 -23.70 0.45
N GLU A 268 -7.03 -23.32 1.69
CA GLU A 268 -8.29 -22.70 2.14
C GLU A 268 -8.06 -21.20 2.32
N VAL A 269 -8.90 -20.38 1.71
CA VAL A 269 -8.71 -18.93 1.69
C VAL A 269 -10.00 -18.21 2.07
N PRO A 270 -10.03 -17.47 3.19
CA PRO A 270 -11.18 -16.66 3.55
C PRO A 270 -11.38 -15.51 2.57
N ALA A 271 -12.61 -15.01 2.48
CA ALA A 271 -12.88 -13.74 1.81
C ALA A 271 -12.01 -12.64 2.44
N ARG A 272 -11.56 -11.71 1.61
CA ARG A 272 -10.90 -10.50 2.13
C ARG A 272 -11.87 -9.77 3.05
N GLN A 273 -11.45 -9.51 4.28
CA GLN A 273 -12.12 -8.57 5.17
C GLN A 273 -11.43 -7.20 5.11
N GLY A 274 -12.22 -6.12 5.08
CA GLY A 274 -11.74 -4.73 5.02
C GLY A 274 -11.72 -4.09 3.62
N PRO A 275 -11.33 -2.80 3.52
CA PRO A 275 -11.47 -2.00 2.30
C PRO A 275 -10.68 -2.54 1.11
N THR A 276 -11.17 -2.30 -0.11
CA THR A 276 -10.52 -2.61 -1.40
C THR A 276 -9.93 -1.37 -2.06
N GLY A 277 -8.89 -1.52 -2.90
CA GLY A 277 -8.34 -0.41 -3.69
C GLY A 277 -7.39 0.52 -2.92
N ARG A 278 -7.42 1.82 -3.23
CA ARG A 278 -6.54 2.85 -2.63
C ARG A 278 -6.60 2.85 -1.09
N ASP A 279 -7.77 2.58 -0.51
CA ASP A 279 -7.97 2.55 0.94
C ASP A 279 -7.16 1.45 1.65
N ALA A 280 -6.88 0.36 0.95
CA ALA A 280 -6.00 -0.69 1.45
C ALA A 280 -4.52 -0.33 1.37
N ALA A 281 -4.12 0.47 0.37
CA ALA A 281 -2.77 1.02 0.30
C ALA A 281 -2.55 2.02 1.46
N TYR A 282 -3.57 2.83 1.79
CA TYR A 282 -3.53 3.72 2.95
C TYR A 282 -3.57 2.98 4.29
N ALA A 283 -4.34 1.90 4.41
CA ALA A 283 -4.32 1.04 5.60
C ALA A 283 -2.99 0.29 5.75
N GLY A 284 -2.39 -0.14 4.63
CA GLY A 284 -1.05 -0.74 4.59
C GLY A 284 0.07 0.25 4.94
N LEU A 285 -0.06 1.52 4.54
CA LEU A 285 0.84 2.60 4.97
C LEU A 285 0.76 2.84 6.48
N ARG A 286 -0.46 2.86 7.05
CA ARG A 286 -0.65 2.93 8.52
C ARG A 286 -0.04 1.74 9.28
N GLY A 287 0.02 0.56 8.65
CA GLY A 287 0.67 -0.62 9.21
C GLY A 287 2.18 -0.67 8.99
N ALA A 288 2.68 -0.07 7.90
CA ALA A 288 4.10 0.03 7.58
C ALA A 288 4.81 1.07 8.46
N ASP A 289 4.11 2.11 8.92
CA ASP A 289 4.61 3.09 9.89
C ASP A 289 5.02 2.44 11.22
N ALA A 290 4.49 1.25 11.54
CA ALA A 290 4.88 0.48 12.73
C ALA A 290 6.12 -0.41 12.54
N ALA A 291 6.61 -0.59 11.30
CA ALA A 291 7.62 -1.60 10.97
C ALA A 291 9.01 -1.04 10.57
N THR A 292 9.19 0.27 10.57
CA THR A 292 10.51 0.90 10.31
C THR A 292 10.91 1.84 11.44
N GLU A 293 11.51 1.28 12.50
CA GLU A 293 12.31 2.01 13.48
C GLU A 293 13.62 2.52 12.86
N ALA A 294 13.47 3.48 11.96
CA ALA A 294 14.48 4.50 11.67
C ALA A 294 13.69 5.75 11.30
N HIS A 295 12.97 6.34 12.27
CA HIS A 295 12.39 7.66 12.10
C HIS A 295 13.51 8.60 11.67
N GLN A 296 13.51 9.02 10.40
CA GLN A 296 14.39 10.11 10.01
C GLN A 296 14.01 11.31 10.88
N PRO A 297 15.00 11.97 11.51
CA PRO A 297 14.71 13.09 12.40
C PRO A 297 14.01 14.19 11.59
N MET A 298 12.74 14.44 11.92
CA MET A 298 11.96 15.50 11.29
C MET A 298 11.99 16.76 12.14
N VAL A 299 12.24 17.91 11.52
CA VAL A 299 12.16 19.21 12.18
C VAL A 299 10.84 19.87 11.78
N TRP A 300 10.07 20.35 12.76
CA TRP A 300 8.86 21.13 12.48
C TRP A 300 9.18 22.62 12.48
N LEU A 301 8.82 23.31 11.40
CA LEU A 301 9.02 24.74 11.20
C LEU A 301 7.68 25.46 11.34
N PHE A 302 7.62 26.41 12.26
CA PHE A 302 6.45 27.23 12.56
C PHE A 302 6.59 28.60 11.88
N THR A 303 5.55 29.03 11.20
CA THR A 303 5.53 30.24 10.38
C THR A 303 5.41 31.51 11.24
N GLY A 304 5.94 32.61 10.73
CA GLY A 304 5.75 33.93 11.33
C GLY A 304 4.47 34.61 10.87
N GLN A 305 4.30 35.88 11.24
CA GLN A 305 3.21 36.72 10.72
C GLN A 305 3.37 36.91 9.20
N GLY A 306 2.25 36.90 8.47
CA GLY A 306 2.20 36.96 6.99
C GLY A 306 1.71 35.68 6.32
N SER A 307 1.53 34.59 7.08
CA SER A 307 0.99 33.32 6.58
C SER A 307 -0.54 33.22 6.63
N GLN A 308 -1.20 34.18 7.26
CA GLN A 308 -2.66 34.19 7.45
C GLN A 308 -3.41 34.44 6.14
N TYR A 309 -4.54 33.74 5.98
CA TYR A 309 -5.55 34.01 4.95
C TYR A 309 -6.91 33.52 5.45
N VAL A 310 -7.99 34.13 4.98
CA VAL A 310 -9.35 33.72 5.35
C VAL A 310 -9.58 32.28 4.91
N ASN A 311 -10.21 31.48 5.77
CA ASN A 311 -10.42 30.04 5.59
C ASN A 311 -9.12 29.20 5.62
N MET A 312 -8.04 29.68 6.24
CA MET A 312 -6.84 28.86 6.46
C MET A 312 -7.16 27.58 7.24
N ALA A 313 -6.71 26.45 6.70
CA ALA A 313 -7.02 25.12 7.21
C ALA A 313 -8.53 24.80 7.38
N LYS A 314 -9.44 25.48 6.65
CA LYS A 314 -10.90 25.25 6.76
C LYS A 314 -11.32 23.79 6.57
N SER A 315 -10.74 23.10 5.59
CA SER A 315 -11.03 21.68 5.38
C SER A 315 -10.71 20.83 6.62
N LEU A 316 -9.61 21.13 7.34
CA LEU A 316 -9.27 20.45 8.59
C LEU A 316 -10.21 20.85 9.72
N TYR A 317 -10.58 22.13 9.82
CA TYR A 317 -11.61 22.57 10.74
C TYR A 317 -12.93 21.85 10.52
N GLU A 318 -13.31 21.55 9.27
CA GLU A 318 -14.54 20.86 8.90
C GLU A 318 -14.50 19.33 9.04
N THR A 319 -13.33 18.71 8.96
CA THR A 319 -13.19 17.24 8.87
C THR A 319 -12.51 16.60 10.07
N GLU A 320 -11.66 17.32 10.81
CA GLU A 320 -10.88 16.79 11.94
C GLU A 320 -11.43 17.32 13.27
N GLU A 321 -11.95 16.42 14.10
CA GLU A 321 -12.55 16.76 15.40
C GLU A 321 -11.56 17.46 16.34
N SER A 322 -10.34 16.94 16.46
CA SER A 322 -9.30 17.50 17.35
C SER A 322 -8.81 18.87 16.92
N PHE A 323 -8.71 19.12 15.62
CA PHE A 323 -8.41 20.44 15.07
C PHE A 323 -9.49 21.43 15.50
N ARG A 324 -10.75 21.11 15.21
CA ARG A 324 -11.90 21.96 15.52
C ARG A 324 -12.03 22.23 17.02
N GLN A 325 -11.83 21.21 17.83
CA GLN A 325 -11.89 21.31 19.28
C GLN A 325 -10.78 22.21 19.82
N THR A 326 -9.56 22.13 19.27
CA THR A 326 -8.45 23.02 19.65
C THR A 326 -8.75 24.48 19.34
N VAL A 327 -9.29 24.76 18.15
CA VAL A 327 -9.69 26.14 17.79
C VAL A 327 -10.73 26.67 18.77
N LYS A 328 -11.79 25.88 19.05
CA LYS A 328 -12.86 26.24 19.99
C LYS A 328 -12.35 26.46 21.42
N GLU A 329 -11.44 25.61 21.89
CA GLU A 329 -10.81 25.73 23.20
C GLU A 329 -10.01 27.03 23.32
N CYS A 330 -9.22 27.36 22.31
CA CYS A 330 -8.46 28.60 22.27
C CYS A 330 -9.37 29.82 22.23
N SER A 331 -10.41 29.79 21.39
CA SER A 331 -11.39 30.88 21.29
C SER A 331 -12.14 31.12 22.60
N ALA A 332 -12.63 30.04 23.24
CA ALA A 332 -13.28 30.13 24.55
C ALA A 332 -12.36 30.68 25.64
N TYR A 333 -11.08 30.30 25.62
CA TYR A 333 -10.08 30.85 26.55
C TYR A 333 -9.83 32.34 26.30
N LEU A 334 -9.67 32.76 25.04
CA LEU A 334 -9.50 34.17 24.67
C LEU A 334 -10.69 35.03 25.12
N ALA A 335 -11.91 34.52 24.95
CA ALA A 335 -13.13 35.19 25.39
C ALA A 335 -13.22 35.30 26.92
N THR A 336 -12.92 34.21 27.63
CA THR A 336 -12.95 34.16 29.11
C THR A 336 -11.95 35.13 29.73
N GLU A 337 -10.74 35.19 29.18
CA GLU A 337 -9.66 36.05 29.66
C GLU A 337 -9.69 37.47 29.06
N LYS A 338 -10.66 37.76 28.19
CA LYS A 338 -10.83 39.04 27.48
C LYS A 338 -9.56 39.50 26.77
N LEU A 339 -8.97 38.57 26.00
CA LEU A 339 -7.68 38.76 25.33
C LEU A 339 -7.80 39.29 23.89
N LEU A 340 -9.01 39.33 23.33
CA LEU A 340 -9.30 39.99 22.07
C LEU A 340 -9.85 41.42 22.29
N PRO A 341 -9.76 42.33 21.30
CA PRO A 341 -10.33 43.67 21.39
C PRO A 341 -11.83 43.65 21.73
N THR A 342 -12.27 44.63 22.53
CA THR A 342 -13.68 44.75 22.94
C THR A 342 -14.59 45.23 21.81
N GLU A 343 -14.05 45.98 20.85
CA GLU A 343 -14.76 46.53 19.69
C GLU A 343 -14.51 45.67 18.43
N GLY A 344 -14.80 44.37 18.51
CA GLY A 344 -14.52 43.41 17.44
C GLY A 344 -15.37 42.14 17.50
N PRO A 345 -15.07 41.16 16.63
CA PRO A 345 -15.81 39.89 16.58
C PRO A 345 -15.76 39.15 17.92
N SER A 346 -16.88 38.52 18.27
CA SER A 346 -17.02 37.83 19.56
C SER A 346 -16.22 36.52 19.66
N SER A 347 -15.78 35.98 18.53
CA SER A 347 -15.03 34.73 18.46
C SER A 347 -13.92 34.82 17.42
N LEU A 348 -12.85 34.06 17.63
CA LEU A 348 -11.77 33.94 16.67
C LEU A 348 -12.23 33.19 15.40
N GLU A 349 -13.18 32.27 15.53
CA GLU A 349 -13.75 31.50 14.44
C GLU A 349 -14.47 32.37 13.43
N ASP A 350 -15.18 33.41 13.86
CA ASP A 350 -15.88 34.33 12.95
C ASP A 350 -14.90 35.08 12.02
N ILE A 351 -13.64 35.23 12.45
CA ILE A 351 -12.57 35.87 11.69
C ILE A 351 -11.91 34.87 10.73
N ILE A 352 -11.58 33.67 11.21
CA ILE A 352 -10.86 32.67 10.40
C ILE A 352 -11.80 31.95 9.42
N TYR A 353 -13.02 31.65 9.86
CA TYR A 353 -14.02 30.83 9.17
C TYR A 353 -15.37 31.55 9.06
N PRO A 354 -15.44 32.71 8.38
CA PRO A 354 -16.70 33.44 8.24
C PRO A 354 -17.80 32.58 7.61
N GLY A 355 -19.02 32.73 8.13
CA GLY A 355 -20.22 32.06 7.62
C GLY A 355 -20.61 32.53 6.22
N GLN A 356 -21.55 31.84 5.56
CA GLN A 356 -21.96 32.18 4.19
C GLN A 356 -22.59 33.58 4.07
N ASP A 357 -23.23 34.07 5.14
CA ASP A 357 -23.88 35.38 5.19
C ASP A 357 -22.96 36.49 5.78
N ALA A 358 -21.71 36.16 6.11
CA ALA A 358 -20.76 37.11 6.67
C ALA A 358 -19.99 37.87 5.58
N ASP A 359 -19.60 39.11 5.88
CA ASP A 359 -18.76 39.90 4.99
C ASP A 359 -17.33 39.34 4.97
N ALA A 360 -16.97 38.69 3.87
CA ALA A 360 -15.67 38.08 3.69
C ALA A 360 -14.53 39.11 3.57
N GLU A 361 -14.81 40.31 3.02
CA GLU A 361 -13.83 41.38 2.91
C GLU A 361 -13.53 41.99 4.27
N GLU A 362 -14.55 42.14 5.12
CA GLU A 362 -14.37 42.60 6.49
C GLU A 362 -13.59 41.57 7.34
N ALA A 363 -13.90 40.28 7.19
CA ALA A 363 -13.13 39.21 7.85
C ALA A 363 -11.66 39.20 7.42
N GLU A 364 -11.39 39.40 6.13
CA GLU A 364 -10.02 39.52 5.61
C GLU A 364 -9.31 40.76 6.16
N HIS A 365 -9.98 41.91 6.15
CA HIS A 365 -9.43 43.16 6.71
C HIS A 365 -9.10 43.02 8.19
N LEU A 366 -9.98 42.41 8.99
CA LEU A 366 -9.73 42.12 10.40
C LEU A 366 -8.58 41.13 10.57
N LEU A 367 -8.55 40.04 9.81
CA LEU A 367 -7.49 39.04 9.89
C LEU A 367 -6.11 39.61 9.54
N MET A 368 -6.04 40.66 8.71
CA MET A 368 -4.79 41.36 8.41
C MET A 368 -4.27 42.27 9.54
N GLN A 369 -5.11 42.62 10.52
CA GLN A 369 -4.64 43.41 11.66
C GLN A 369 -3.79 42.55 12.59
N THR A 370 -2.66 43.10 13.07
CA THR A 370 -1.69 42.39 13.92
C THR A 370 -2.33 41.75 15.15
N GLN A 371 -3.28 42.43 15.78
CA GLN A 371 -4.01 41.96 16.97
C GLN A 371 -4.79 40.65 16.74
N TYR A 372 -5.26 40.40 15.51
CA TYR A 372 -6.00 39.18 15.15
C TYR A 372 -5.11 38.15 14.44
N SER A 373 -4.30 38.58 13.47
CA SER A 373 -3.40 37.67 12.72
C SER A 373 -2.50 36.84 13.62
N GLN A 374 -1.85 37.44 14.62
CA GLN A 374 -0.92 36.71 15.48
C GLN A 374 -1.60 35.60 16.27
N VAL A 375 -2.76 35.92 16.84
CA VAL A 375 -3.58 34.97 17.59
C VAL A 375 -4.09 33.86 16.67
N ALA A 376 -4.59 34.21 15.49
CA ALA A 376 -5.11 33.27 14.51
C ALA A 376 -4.05 32.27 14.04
N ILE A 377 -2.85 32.74 13.68
CA ILE A 377 -1.73 31.88 13.24
C ILE A 377 -1.35 30.92 14.36
N PHE A 378 -1.14 31.42 15.58
CA PHE A 378 -0.77 30.56 16.72
C PHE A 378 -1.81 29.45 16.96
N VAL A 379 -3.11 29.80 16.93
CA VAL A 379 -4.18 28.83 17.16
C VAL A 379 -4.23 27.76 16.06
N VAL A 380 -4.06 28.15 14.80
CA VAL A 380 -4.01 27.20 13.68
C VAL A 380 -2.77 26.31 13.77
N GLU A 381 -1.60 26.86 14.07
CA GLU A 381 -0.37 26.07 14.23
C GLU A 381 -0.45 25.09 15.40
N LEU A 382 -1.06 25.50 16.52
CA LEU A 382 -1.33 24.62 17.66
C LEU A 382 -2.29 23.48 17.28
N ALA A 383 -3.36 23.79 16.54
CA ALA A 383 -4.33 22.80 16.07
C ALA A 383 -3.68 21.80 15.10
N LEU A 384 -2.89 22.27 14.13
CA LEU A 384 -2.10 21.43 13.23
C LEU A 384 -1.14 20.51 14.01
N THR A 385 -0.44 21.06 15.01
CA THR A 385 0.50 20.31 15.86
C THR A 385 -0.20 19.17 16.58
N ARG A 386 -1.38 19.41 17.17
CA ARG A 386 -2.15 18.39 17.87
C ARG A 386 -2.61 17.28 16.91
N VAL A 387 -3.12 17.63 15.73
CA VAL A 387 -3.49 16.65 14.68
C VAL A 387 -2.29 15.79 14.27
N LEU A 388 -1.13 16.41 14.02
CA LEU A 388 0.09 15.68 13.65
C LEU A 388 0.53 14.74 14.79
N LYS A 389 0.47 15.19 16.04
CA LYS A 389 0.81 14.37 17.22
C LYS A 389 -0.18 13.20 17.41
N GLU A 390 -1.46 13.39 17.18
CA GLU A 390 -2.46 12.30 17.24
C GLU A 390 -2.21 11.24 16.16
N ARG A 391 -1.72 11.64 15.00
CA ARG A 391 -1.32 10.74 13.90
C ARG A 391 0.03 10.05 14.11
N GLY A 392 0.61 10.14 15.31
CA GLY A 392 1.86 9.48 15.67
C GLY A 392 3.12 10.21 15.24
N LEU A 393 3.03 11.38 14.58
CA LEU A 393 4.21 12.13 14.17
C LEU A 393 4.83 12.87 15.36
N ARG A 394 6.16 12.81 15.49
CA ARG A 394 6.92 13.50 16.54
C ARG A 394 8.11 14.23 15.91
N PRO A 395 8.30 15.54 16.15
CA PRO A 395 9.49 16.22 15.71
C PRO A 395 10.69 15.83 16.57
N ALA A 396 11.86 15.70 15.95
CA ALA A 396 13.15 15.63 16.64
C ALA A 396 13.62 17.00 17.12
N ALA A 397 13.24 18.06 16.41
CA ALA A 397 13.46 19.46 16.80
C ALA A 397 12.33 20.34 16.27
N VAL A 398 12.18 21.52 16.86
CA VAL A 398 11.23 22.55 16.42
C VAL A 398 11.94 23.87 16.24
N LEU A 399 11.51 24.67 15.27
CA LEU A 399 11.98 26.02 15.05
C LEU A 399 10.78 26.88 14.65
N GLY A 400 10.71 28.11 15.14
CA GLY A 400 9.67 29.05 14.74
C GLY A 400 10.27 30.35 14.24
N HIS A 401 9.58 31.02 13.34
CA HIS A 401 9.98 32.35 12.88
C HIS A 401 9.20 33.42 13.66
N SER A 402 9.87 34.17 14.53
CA SER A 402 9.27 35.26 15.33
C SER A 402 8.02 34.80 16.09
N LEU A 403 6.81 35.08 15.58
CA LEU A 403 5.55 34.57 16.13
C LEU A 403 5.50 33.04 16.23
N GLY A 404 6.04 32.32 15.24
CA GLY A 404 6.00 30.86 15.22
C GLY A 404 6.76 30.22 16.38
N GLU A 405 7.68 30.95 17.04
CA GLU A 405 8.41 30.41 18.19
C GLU A 405 7.49 30.06 19.36
N TYR A 406 6.36 30.76 19.52
CA TYR A 406 5.42 30.46 20.60
C TYR A 406 4.76 29.09 20.40
N ALA A 407 4.34 28.76 19.16
CA ALA A 407 3.78 27.45 18.84
C ALA A 407 4.87 26.35 18.89
N ALA A 408 6.09 26.65 18.46
CA ALA A 408 7.24 25.76 18.61
C ALA A 408 7.54 25.47 20.10
N ALA A 409 7.54 26.48 20.96
CA ALA A 409 7.83 26.36 22.39
C ALA A 409 6.76 25.54 23.13
N VAL A 410 5.48 25.71 22.78
CA VAL A 410 4.41 24.81 23.27
C VAL A 410 4.63 23.38 22.78
N THR A 411 5.02 23.21 21.51
CA THR A 411 5.28 21.88 20.93
C THR A 411 6.42 21.16 21.63
N ALA A 412 7.47 21.89 22.03
CA ALA A 412 8.62 21.42 22.80
C ALA A 412 8.35 21.26 24.30
N GLY A 413 7.19 21.70 24.81
CA GLY A 413 6.81 21.59 26.22
C GLY A 413 7.40 22.67 27.13
N VAL A 414 7.92 23.76 26.58
CA VAL A 414 8.45 24.92 27.34
C VAL A 414 7.31 25.74 27.94
N PHE A 415 6.20 25.89 27.20
CA PHE A 415 5.00 26.60 27.65
C PHE A 415 3.78 25.69 27.68
N SER A 416 2.83 26.00 28.57
CA SER A 416 1.46 25.58 28.35
C SER A 416 0.87 26.38 27.18
N TRP A 417 -0.06 25.77 26.43
CA TRP A 417 -0.69 26.48 25.31
C TRP A 417 -1.46 27.74 25.77
N ARG A 418 -1.97 27.75 27.01
CA ARG A 418 -2.70 28.88 27.61
C ARG A 418 -1.77 30.06 27.88
N ASP A 419 -0.59 29.79 28.42
CA ASP A 419 0.40 30.83 28.70
C ASP A 419 0.94 31.41 27.39
N ALA A 420 1.29 30.56 26.43
CA ALA A 420 1.75 31.01 25.12
C ALA A 420 0.69 31.83 24.39
N LEU A 421 -0.57 31.38 24.37
CA LEU A 421 -1.68 32.13 23.77
C LEU A 421 -1.89 33.49 24.43
N ARG A 422 -1.75 33.57 25.76
CA ARG A 422 -1.81 34.83 26.50
C ARG A 422 -0.68 35.78 26.12
N VAL A 423 0.55 35.28 26.03
CA VAL A 423 1.71 36.09 25.61
C VAL A 423 1.53 36.58 24.18
N VAL A 424 1.09 35.71 23.26
CA VAL A 424 0.81 36.07 21.87
C VAL A 424 -0.26 37.16 21.79
N ALA A 425 -1.38 37.01 22.50
CA ALA A 425 -2.45 38.01 22.48
C ALA A 425 -2.00 39.37 23.05
N VAL A 426 -1.27 39.37 24.18
CA VAL A 426 -0.74 40.61 24.77
C VAL A 426 0.30 41.26 23.85
N ARG A 427 1.21 40.47 23.27
CA ARG A 427 2.19 40.94 22.27
C ARG A 427 1.49 41.59 21.09
N ALA A 428 0.49 40.92 20.54
CA ALA A 428 -0.27 41.39 19.38
C ALA A 428 -0.97 42.72 19.68
N ARG A 429 -1.56 42.87 20.87
CA ARG A 429 -2.18 44.12 21.33
C ARG A 429 -1.18 45.27 21.47
N ILE A 430 -0.04 45.04 22.14
CA ILE A 430 1.00 46.07 22.31
C ILE A 430 1.52 46.53 20.95
N MET A 431 1.70 45.60 20.01
CA MET A 431 2.12 45.92 18.65
C MET A 431 1.06 46.70 17.87
N SER A 432 -0.23 46.42 18.06
CA SER A 432 -1.32 47.15 17.39
C SER A 432 -1.57 48.55 17.97
N GLU A 433 -1.10 48.83 19.19
CA GLU A 433 -1.17 50.16 19.81
C GLU A 433 -0.11 51.14 19.25
N GLN A 434 0.88 50.64 18.51
CA GLN A 434 1.91 51.49 17.88
C GLN A 434 1.37 52.18 16.62
N ASP A 435 1.90 53.36 16.30
CA ASP A 435 1.54 54.08 15.08
C ASP A 435 1.96 53.28 13.83
N PRO A 436 1.03 52.80 12.99
CA PRO A 436 1.35 52.03 11.79
C PRO A 436 2.16 52.84 10.76
N GLN A 437 2.16 54.17 10.86
CA GLN A 437 2.89 55.05 9.95
C GLN A 437 4.35 55.26 10.38
N ASP A 438 4.68 55.09 11.67
CA ASP A 438 6.03 55.37 12.18
C ASP A 438 7.02 54.22 11.93
N GLY A 439 6.57 52.96 11.98
CA GLY A 439 7.43 51.78 11.78
C GLY A 439 7.30 51.12 10.40
N VAL A 440 8.39 50.58 9.85
CA VAL A 440 8.37 49.76 8.63
C VAL A 440 9.40 48.63 8.69
N MET A 441 9.11 47.54 7.99
CA MET A 441 10.03 46.43 7.73
C MET A 441 10.29 46.32 6.23
N ALA A 442 11.55 46.12 5.83
CA ALA A 442 11.94 46.00 4.43
C ALA A 442 12.82 44.77 4.19
N ALA A 443 12.58 44.07 3.08
CA ALA A 443 13.40 42.94 2.68
C ALA A 443 14.63 43.41 1.89
N CYS A 444 15.82 43.03 2.35
CA CYS A 444 17.11 43.38 1.76
C CYS A 444 17.77 42.13 1.13
N ARG A 445 18.24 42.27 -0.11
CA ARG A 445 18.94 41.19 -0.85
C ARG A 445 20.46 41.17 -0.59
N LEU A 446 20.82 41.33 0.67
CA LEU A 446 22.17 41.35 1.22
C LEU A 446 22.29 40.33 2.36
N SER A 447 23.52 40.00 2.76
CA SER A 447 23.79 39.19 3.95
C SER A 447 23.68 40.03 5.23
N ALA A 448 23.43 39.40 6.37
CA ALA A 448 23.33 40.11 7.66
C ALA A 448 24.62 40.86 8.01
N ALA A 449 25.78 40.31 7.65
CA ALA A 449 27.08 40.94 7.85
C ALA A 449 27.25 42.21 7.01
N GLU A 450 26.80 42.21 5.75
CA GLU A 450 26.84 43.40 4.89
C GLU A 450 25.90 44.49 5.41
N VAL A 451 24.69 44.12 5.84
CA VAL A 451 23.74 45.08 6.42
C VAL A 451 24.29 45.67 7.71
N GLN A 452 24.83 44.84 8.62
CA GLN A 452 25.41 45.32 9.87
C GLN A 452 26.63 46.22 9.62
N ALA A 453 27.50 45.86 8.68
CA ALA A 453 28.65 46.68 8.32
C ALA A 453 28.21 48.06 7.80
N ALA A 454 27.17 48.11 6.94
CA ALA A 454 26.62 49.38 6.45
C ALA A 454 26.04 50.23 7.58
N LEU A 455 25.28 49.62 8.51
CA LEU A 455 24.74 50.28 9.69
C LEU A 455 25.84 50.80 10.63
N ASP A 456 26.99 50.10 10.73
CA ASP A 456 28.10 50.52 11.59
C ASP A 456 29.01 51.59 10.93
N SER A 457 29.02 51.69 9.59
CA SER A 457 29.85 52.62 8.82
C SER A 457 29.07 53.79 8.22
N ASP A 458 28.55 53.59 7.02
CA ASP A 458 28.04 54.64 6.14
C ASP A 458 26.66 55.13 6.60
N LEU A 459 25.91 54.25 7.26
CA LEU A 459 24.55 54.49 7.76
C LEU A 459 24.49 54.63 9.29
N LYS A 460 25.62 54.83 9.97
CA LYS A 460 25.70 54.95 11.44
C LYS A 460 24.85 56.05 12.08
N ASN A 461 24.33 56.96 11.28
CA ASN A 461 23.44 58.03 11.74
C ASN A 461 21.98 57.57 11.86
N LEU A 462 21.60 56.45 11.22
CA LEU A 462 20.28 55.83 11.30
C LEU A 462 20.20 55.02 12.60
N LYS A 463 19.62 55.63 13.65
CA LYS A 463 19.65 55.06 15.01
C LYS A 463 18.54 54.04 15.27
N SER A 464 17.52 54.01 14.44
CA SER A 464 16.33 53.17 14.62
C SER A 464 16.34 51.89 13.78
N VAL A 465 17.23 51.79 12.79
CA VAL A 465 17.28 50.66 11.86
C VAL A 465 18.10 49.52 12.45
N ALA A 466 17.52 48.32 12.47
CA ALA A 466 18.18 47.10 12.92
C ALA A 466 17.87 45.93 11.98
N VAL A 467 18.75 44.92 12.00
CA VAL A 467 18.47 43.61 11.39
C VAL A 467 17.38 42.91 12.21
N ALA A 468 16.21 42.73 11.61
CA ALA A 468 15.05 42.10 12.25
C ALA A 468 14.99 40.58 12.01
N ALA A 469 15.45 40.10 10.85
CA ALA A 469 15.56 38.68 10.56
C ALA A 469 16.70 38.39 9.55
N ASP A 470 17.47 37.34 9.80
CA ASP A 470 18.35 36.72 8.81
C ASP A 470 17.73 35.40 8.35
N ASN A 471 17.08 35.41 7.18
CA ASN A 471 16.41 34.24 6.63
C ASN A 471 17.33 33.41 5.72
N GLY A 472 18.56 33.86 5.48
CA GLY A 472 19.52 33.18 4.61
C GLY A 472 20.52 34.12 3.96
N PRO A 473 21.48 33.57 3.17
CA PRO A 473 22.69 34.29 2.75
C PRO A 473 22.48 35.64 2.06
N ARG A 474 21.32 35.85 1.44
CA ARG A 474 20.94 37.11 0.77
C ARG A 474 19.47 37.47 1.01
N SER A 475 18.95 37.13 2.19
CA SER A 475 17.54 37.34 2.55
C SER A 475 17.45 37.85 3.97
N VAL A 476 17.69 39.15 4.13
CA VAL A 476 17.61 39.84 5.42
C VAL A 476 16.35 40.70 5.45
N VAL A 477 15.77 40.88 6.62
CA VAL A 477 14.74 41.90 6.87
C VAL A 477 15.31 42.92 7.83
N VAL A 478 15.23 44.20 7.47
CA VAL A 478 15.52 45.33 8.37
C VAL A 478 14.22 45.91 8.89
N SER A 479 14.26 46.48 10.10
CA SER A 479 13.13 47.16 10.73
C SER A 479 13.61 48.43 11.42
N GLY A 480 12.80 49.47 11.37
CA GLY A 480 13.10 50.75 12.03
C GLY A 480 12.00 51.78 11.80
N ARG A 481 12.30 53.05 12.09
CA ARG A 481 11.41 54.15 11.71
C ARG A 481 11.35 54.27 10.19
N ARG A 482 10.16 54.54 9.67
CA ARG A 482 9.88 54.60 8.23
C ARG A 482 10.86 55.50 7.49
N SER A 483 11.06 56.72 7.98
CA SER A 483 11.97 57.69 7.35
C SER A 483 13.41 57.21 7.29
N GLU A 484 13.87 56.46 8.29
CA GLU A 484 15.25 55.95 8.33
C GLU A 484 15.43 54.65 7.55
N VAL A 485 14.38 53.84 7.35
CA VAL A 485 14.46 52.64 6.50
C VAL A 485 14.31 53.00 5.00
N GLU A 486 13.62 54.11 4.70
CA GLU A 486 13.47 54.63 3.33
C GLU A 486 14.71 55.38 2.82
N GLU A 487 15.48 56.00 3.73
CA GLU A 487 16.83 56.57 3.46
C GLU A 487 17.86 55.46 3.24
#